data_AF-A0AAW2FVD7-F1
#
_entry.id   AF-A0AAW2FVD7-F1
#
_cell.length_a   1.000
_cell.length_b   1.000
_cell.length_c   1.000
_cell.angle_alpha   90.00
_cell.angle_beta   90.00
_cell.angle_gamma   90.00
#
_symmetry.space_group_name_H-M   'P 1'
#
loop_
_entity.id
_entity.type
_entity.pdbx_description
1 polymer ?
#
loop_
_entity_poly.entity_id
_entity_poly.type
_entity_poly.pdbx_seq_one_letter_code
_entity_poly.pdbx_strand_id
1 'polypeptide(L)'
;MSESHQYSLRLLIITCILCLYVFMPQVTNMILAWGNVTRMVENIASANYSMLALCKLVCTWYHGKTLRMLMTSVVTDWMISKNDEDRSTMLNIARHGRTLSFRCYITSSGALLFYLYINIMKIYRNIHQPHWILVYHFAYFYNIRKSPNYEITYVIQLLGGIYTAFINSTVDSFISILLLHICAQLINLRSALNNLVDELAKKSISSAEFKKRLATITVRHEHLIRYLRKVRKASTENVSLLKKLKS
;
A
#
# COMPACT_ATOMS: atom_id res chain seq x y z
N MET A 1 -10.89 -26.23 1.24
CA MET A 1 -11.83 -25.12 1.57
C MET A 1 -11.56 -24.48 2.94
N SER A 2 -10.76 -25.11 3.83
CA SER A 2 -10.44 -24.61 5.18
C SER A 2 -9.40 -23.47 5.22
N GLU A 3 -8.36 -23.51 4.40
CA GLU A 3 -7.25 -22.53 4.48
C GLU A 3 -7.68 -21.09 4.13
N SER A 4 -8.48 -20.92 3.06
CA SER A 4 -9.01 -19.60 2.66
C SER A 4 -9.83 -18.91 3.75
N HIS A 5 -10.53 -19.69 4.58
CA HIS A 5 -11.36 -19.17 5.65
C HIS A 5 -10.50 -18.74 6.85
N GLN A 6 -9.44 -19.50 7.13
CA GLN A 6 -8.50 -19.22 8.21
C GLN A 6 -7.69 -17.92 7.97
N TYR A 7 -7.26 -17.65 6.73
CA TYR A 7 -6.60 -16.37 6.39
C TYR A 7 -7.55 -15.17 6.48
N SER A 8 -8.80 -15.34 6.07
CA SER A 8 -9.82 -14.27 6.16
C SER A 8 -10.14 -13.92 7.60
N LEU A 9 -10.24 -14.93 8.48
CA LEU A 9 -10.46 -14.74 9.91
C LEU A 9 -9.27 -14.04 10.58
N ARG A 10 -8.03 -14.43 10.25
CA ARG A 10 -6.82 -13.76 10.77
C ARG A 10 -6.76 -12.29 10.38
N LEU A 11 -7.06 -11.95 9.13
CA LEU A 11 -7.09 -10.56 8.66
C LEU A 11 -8.19 -9.75 9.36
N LEU A 12 -9.38 -10.33 9.54
CA LEU A 12 -10.47 -9.70 10.29
C LEU A 12 -10.06 -9.38 11.73
N ILE A 13 -9.43 -10.33 12.42
CA ILE A 13 -8.94 -10.14 13.80
C ILE A 13 -7.91 -9.01 13.85
N ILE A 14 -6.94 -8.97 12.93
CA ILE A 14 -5.93 -7.91 12.85
C ILE A 14 -6.59 -6.54 12.62
N THR A 15 -7.56 -6.45 11.70
CA THR A 15 -8.32 -5.21 11.45
C THR A 15 -9.10 -4.76 12.68
N CYS A 16 -9.77 -5.68 13.39
CA CYS A 16 -10.50 -5.36 14.62
C CYS A 16 -9.56 -4.85 15.73
N ILE A 17 -8.40 -5.47 15.92
CA ILE A 17 -7.39 -5.04 16.90
C ILE A 17 -6.89 -3.63 16.57
N LEU A 18 -6.57 -3.34 15.31
CA LEU A 18 -6.12 -2.01 14.89
C LEU A 18 -7.21 -0.95 15.06
N CYS A 19 -8.47 -1.27 14.74
CA CYS A 19 -9.59 -0.37 14.98
C CYS A 19 -9.72 -0.01 16.46
N LEU A 20 -9.72 -1.01 17.35
CA LEU A 20 -9.98 -0.82 18.78
C LEU A 20 -8.80 -0.17 19.52
N TYR A 21 -7.56 -0.57 19.21
CA TYR A 21 -6.39 -0.15 19.98
C TYR A 21 -5.58 1.00 19.37
N VAL A 22 -5.80 1.33 18.09
CA VAL A 22 -5.06 2.40 17.40
C VAL A 22 -6.01 3.50 16.94
N PHE A 23 -7.04 3.15 16.16
CA PHE A 23 -7.93 4.15 15.57
C PHE A 23 -8.83 4.84 16.60
N MET A 24 -9.51 4.07 17.47
CA MET A 24 -10.40 4.65 18.49
C MET A 24 -9.67 5.61 19.45
N PRO A 25 -8.49 5.26 20.00
CA PRO A 25 -7.68 6.21 20.77
C PRO A 25 -7.32 7.48 20.01
N GLN A 26 -6.95 7.38 18.74
CA GLN A 26 -6.61 8.54 17.92
C GLN A 26 -7.80 9.48 17.68
N VAL A 27 -8.99 8.92 17.42
CA VAL A 27 -10.23 9.70 17.26
C VAL A 27 -10.62 10.40 18.56
N THR A 28 -10.53 9.71 19.71
CA THR A 28 -10.79 10.35 21.01
C THR A 28 -9.81 11.49 21.29
N ASN A 29 -8.53 11.33 20.94
CA ASN A 29 -7.54 12.42 21.09
C ASN A 29 -7.77 13.59 20.15
N MET A 30 -8.29 13.33 18.95
CA MET A 30 -8.71 14.38 18.05
C MET A 30 -9.84 15.22 18.67
N ILE A 31 -10.85 14.56 19.26
CA ILE A 31 -11.97 15.22 19.94
C ILE A 31 -11.48 15.98 21.19
N LEU A 32 -10.56 15.40 21.97
CA LEU A 32 -10.02 16.05 23.18
C LEU A 32 -9.05 17.21 22.87
N ALA A 33 -8.37 17.18 21.72
CA ALA A 33 -7.50 18.27 21.27
C ALA A 33 -8.28 19.43 20.63
N TRP A 34 -9.62 19.35 20.59
CA TRP A 34 -10.48 20.39 20.08
C TRP A 34 -10.24 21.71 20.82
N GLY A 35 -9.80 22.73 20.10
CA GLY A 35 -9.42 24.04 20.65
C GLY A 35 -7.94 24.39 20.55
N ASN A 36 -7.03 23.42 20.36
CA ASN A 36 -5.61 23.69 20.08
C ASN A 36 -5.25 23.26 18.65
N VAL A 37 -5.12 24.24 17.74
CA VAL A 37 -4.92 23.99 16.31
C VAL A 37 -3.69 23.11 16.02
N THR A 38 -2.57 23.38 16.69
CA THR A 38 -1.31 22.62 16.48
C THR A 38 -1.49 21.14 16.86
N ARG A 39 -2.07 20.86 18.03
CA ARG A 39 -2.32 19.47 18.47
C ARG A 39 -3.39 18.78 17.63
N MET A 40 -4.38 19.53 17.17
CA MET A 40 -5.45 19.02 16.33
C MET A 40 -4.93 18.58 14.97
N VAL A 41 -4.05 19.35 14.33
CA VAL A 41 -3.43 19.00 13.04
C VAL A 41 -2.62 17.71 13.15
N GLU A 42 -1.80 17.55 14.21
CA GLU A 42 -1.03 16.32 14.44
C GLU A 42 -1.96 15.10 14.62
N ASN A 43 -3.01 15.23 15.44
CA ASN A 43 -3.96 14.14 15.70
C ASN A 43 -4.79 13.78 14.47
N ILE A 44 -5.22 14.77 13.67
CA ILE A 44 -5.92 14.56 12.40
C ILE A 44 -5.02 13.82 11.41
N ALA A 45 -3.76 14.24 11.27
CA ALA A 45 -2.81 13.58 10.38
C ALA A 45 -2.59 12.11 10.78
N SER A 46 -2.42 11.85 12.08
CA SER A 46 -2.26 10.50 12.61
C SER A 46 -3.51 9.63 12.42
N ALA A 47 -4.70 10.16 12.69
CA ALA A 47 -5.96 9.43 12.52
C ALA A 47 -6.22 9.10 11.05
N ASN A 48 -5.94 10.04 10.15
CA ASN A 48 -6.02 9.82 8.70
C ASN A 48 -5.05 8.75 8.22
N TYR A 49 -3.82 8.71 8.75
CA TYR A 49 -2.83 7.70 8.40
C TYR A 49 -3.27 6.28 8.79
N SER A 50 -3.85 6.12 9.99
CA SER A 50 -4.39 4.84 10.45
C SER A 50 -5.65 4.43 9.68
N MET A 51 -6.54 5.39 9.41
CA MET A 51 -7.73 5.14 8.58
C MET A 51 -7.34 4.66 7.18
N LEU A 52 -6.30 5.25 6.58
CA LEU A 52 -5.77 4.82 5.30
C LEU A 52 -5.28 3.36 5.33
N ALA A 53 -4.61 2.94 6.41
CA ALA A 53 -4.15 1.56 6.58
C ALA A 53 -5.32 0.57 6.66
N LEU A 54 -6.35 0.90 7.44
CA LEU A 54 -7.56 0.08 7.59
C LEU A 54 -8.28 -0.05 6.24
N CYS A 55 -8.49 1.07 5.55
CA CYS A 55 -9.09 1.09 4.22
C CYS A 55 -8.30 0.23 3.23
N LYS A 56 -6.97 0.36 3.19
CA LYS A 56 -6.10 -0.47 2.34
C LYS A 56 -6.20 -1.96 2.66
N LEU A 57 -6.24 -2.34 3.94
CA LEU A 57 -6.42 -3.73 4.34
C LEU A 57 -7.76 -4.30 3.87
N VAL A 58 -8.86 -3.58 4.14
CA VAL A 58 -10.21 -4.01 3.74
C VAL A 58 -10.31 -4.11 2.22
N CYS A 59 -9.79 -3.12 1.47
CA CYS A 59 -9.77 -3.17 0.01
C CYS A 59 -8.94 -4.32 -0.53
N THR A 60 -7.76 -4.59 0.05
CA THR A 60 -6.88 -5.69 -0.34
C THR A 60 -7.55 -7.03 -0.07
N TRP A 61 -8.23 -7.16 1.06
CA TRP A 61 -8.99 -8.36 1.41
C TRP A 61 -10.17 -8.58 0.45
N TYR A 62 -10.99 -7.56 0.21
CA TYR A 62 -12.13 -7.62 -0.69
C TYR A 62 -11.71 -7.98 -2.13
N HIS A 63 -10.61 -7.40 -2.61
CA HIS A 63 -10.05 -7.71 -3.94
C HIS A 63 -9.06 -8.88 -3.94
N GLY A 64 -8.91 -9.62 -2.83
CA GLY A 64 -7.82 -10.58 -2.64
C GLY A 64 -7.78 -11.68 -3.69
N LYS A 65 -8.95 -12.16 -4.15
CA LYS A 65 -9.04 -13.14 -5.25
C LYS A 65 -8.49 -12.58 -6.56
N THR A 66 -8.90 -11.36 -6.90
CA THR A 66 -8.39 -10.64 -8.08
C THR A 66 -6.89 -10.44 -7.96
N LEU A 67 -6.42 -9.84 -6.86
CA LEU A 67 -4.99 -9.57 -6.63
C LEU A 67 -4.12 -10.84 -6.68
N ARG A 68 -4.63 -11.98 -6.18
CA ARG A 68 -3.93 -13.27 -6.29
C ARG A 68 -3.83 -13.77 -7.73
N MET A 69 -4.92 -13.68 -8.51
CA MET A 69 -4.89 -14.03 -9.94
C MET A 69 -3.91 -13.12 -10.71
N LEU A 70 -3.92 -11.82 -10.40
CA LEU A 70 -3.00 -10.85 -10.97
C LEU A 70 -1.55 -11.23 -10.66
N MET A 71 -1.22 -11.48 -9.39
CA MET A 71 0.12 -11.91 -8.98
C MET A 71 0.56 -13.22 -9.66
N THR A 72 -0.36 -14.16 -9.82
CA THR A 72 -0.08 -15.42 -10.53
C THR A 72 0.27 -15.16 -12.00
N SER A 73 -0.44 -14.23 -12.66
CA SER A 73 -0.10 -13.80 -14.02
C SER A 73 1.30 -13.21 -14.08
N VAL A 74 1.67 -12.34 -13.13
CA VAL A 74 3.03 -11.75 -13.05
C VAL A 74 4.10 -12.82 -12.95
N VAL A 75 3.92 -13.79 -12.04
CA VAL A 75 4.89 -14.88 -11.83
C VAL A 75 5.00 -15.75 -13.09
N THR A 76 3.87 -16.08 -13.72
CA THR A 76 3.85 -16.86 -14.96
C THR A 76 4.54 -16.12 -16.11
N ASP A 77 4.26 -14.83 -16.30
CA ASP A 77 4.91 -14.00 -17.33
C ASP A 77 6.43 -13.93 -17.10
N TRP A 78 6.86 -13.84 -15.84
CA TRP A 78 8.28 -13.86 -15.48
C TRP A 78 8.96 -15.19 -15.82
N MET A 79 8.28 -16.31 -15.56
CA MET A 79 8.82 -17.65 -15.85
C MET A 79 8.87 -17.98 -17.35
N ILE A 80 7.95 -17.43 -18.15
CA ILE A 80 7.83 -17.72 -19.58
C ILE A 80 8.71 -16.80 -20.44
N SER A 81 9.16 -15.66 -19.92
CA SER A 81 10.01 -14.71 -20.64
C SER A 81 11.33 -15.36 -21.09
N LYS A 82 11.40 -15.73 -22.38
CA LYS A 82 12.56 -16.42 -23.00
C LYS A 82 13.42 -15.50 -23.88
N ASN A 83 12.92 -14.33 -24.27
CA ASN A 83 13.59 -13.45 -25.21
C ASN A 83 14.53 -12.48 -24.47
N ASP A 84 15.77 -12.32 -24.94
CA ASP A 84 16.76 -11.47 -24.27
C ASP A 84 16.34 -9.99 -24.23
N GLU A 85 15.63 -9.53 -25.26
CA GLU A 85 15.08 -8.17 -25.34
C GLU A 85 13.97 -7.94 -24.28
N ASP A 86 13.06 -8.91 -24.13
CA ASP A 86 12.00 -8.88 -23.11
C ASP A 86 12.59 -8.90 -21.70
N ARG A 87 13.62 -9.73 -21.49
CA ARG A 87 14.34 -9.85 -20.22
C ARG A 87 15.11 -8.58 -19.86
N SER A 88 15.76 -7.96 -20.84
CA SER A 88 16.50 -6.70 -20.64
C SER A 88 15.58 -5.54 -20.24
N THR A 89 14.40 -5.47 -20.84
CA THR A 89 13.37 -4.46 -20.53
C THR A 89 12.79 -4.67 -19.12
N MET A 90 12.47 -5.93 -18.78
CA MET A 90 12.03 -6.30 -17.43
C MET A 90 13.10 -5.96 -16.38
N LEU A 91 14.39 -6.20 -16.66
CA LEU A 91 15.49 -5.84 -15.77
C LEU A 91 15.64 -4.33 -15.60
N ASN A 92 15.48 -3.54 -16.67
CA ASN A 92 15.58 -2.09 -16.59
C ASN A 92 14.43 -1.48 -15.77
N ILE A 93 13.20 -1.99 -15.94
CA ILE A 93 12.07 -1.56 -15.12
C ILE A 93 12.20 -2.07 -13.68
N ALA A 94 12.71 -3.28 -13.47
CA ALA A 94 13.00 -3.77 -12.12
C ALA A 94 14.06 -2.88 -11.43
N ARG A 95 15.06 -2.36 -12.15
CA ARG A 95 16.01 -1.37 -11.60
C ARG A 95 15.32 -0.07 -11.22
N HIS A 96 14.51 0.51 -12.11
CA HIS A 96 13.74 1.71 -11.79
C HIS A 96 12.79 1.49 -10.59
N GLY A 97 12.14 0.34 -10.55
CA GLY A 97 11.29 -0.11 -9.45
C GLY A 97 12.03 -0.27 -8.14
N ARG A 98 13.24 -0.85 -8.15
CA ARG A 98 14.11 -0.94 -6.97
C ARG A 98 14.55 0.43 -6.50
N THR A 99 14.96 1.32 -7.38
CA THR A 99 15.34 2.68 -7.02
C THR A 99 14.16 3.44 -6.40
N LEU A 100 12.96 3.32 -6.99
CA LEU A 100 11.74 3.91 -6.43
C LEU A 100 11.42 3.32 -5.05
N SER A 101 11.46 1.99 -4.93
CA SER A 101 11.20 1.28 -3.66
C SER A 101 12.21 1.66 -2.58
N PHE A 102 13.49 1.79 -2.95
CA PHE A 102 14.54 2.21 -2.04
C PHE A 102 14.32 3.64 -1.54
N ARG A 103 13.98 4.57 -2.44
CA ARG A 103 13.63 5.95 -2.03
C ARG A 103 12.41 5.97 -1.11
N CYS A 104 11.34 5.26 -1.45
CA CYS A 104 10.15 5.14 -0.60
C CYS A 104 10.51 4.55 0.78
N TYR A 105 11.35 3.53 0.82
CA TYR A 105 11.82 2.91 2.06
C TYR A 105 12.61 3.89 2.92
N ILE A 106 13.54 4.65 2.34
CA ILE A 106 14.30 5.68 3.07
C ILE A 106 13.36 6.74 3.63
N THR A 107 12.41 7.24 2.84
CA THR A 107 11.43 8.24 3.30
C THR A 107 10.52 7.69 4.41
N SER A 108 9.99 6.47 4.27
CA SER A 108 9.16 5.83 5.30
C SER A 108 9.94 5.55 6.59
N SER A 109 11.19 5.08 6.48
CA SER A 109 12.07 4.83 7.62
C SER A 109 12.42 6.13 8.34
N GLY A 110 12.71 7.21 7.59
CA GLY A 110 12.94 8.53 8.16
C GLY A 110 11.72 9.07 8.91
N ALA A 111 10.53 8.94 8.35
CA ALA A 111 9.28 9.33 9.01
C ALA A 111 9.03 8.52 10.30
N LEU A 112 9.33 7.22 10.28
CA LEU A 112 9.21 6.35 11.45
C LEU A 112 10.21 6.75 12.54
N LEU A 113 11.47 6.98 12.19
CA LEU A 113 12.51 7.43 13.13
C LEU A 113 12.17 8.79 13.73
N PHE A 114 11.67 9.72 12.92
CA PHE A 114 11.22 11.03 13.40
C PHE A 114 10.02 10.90 14.36
N TYR A 115 9.06 10.03 14.05
CA TYR A 115 7.95 9.71 14.94
C TYR A 115 8.43 9.12 16.27
N LEU A 116 9.35 8.15 16.24
CA LEU A 116 9.96 7.58 17.45
C LEU A 116 10.70 8.65 18.26
N TYR A 117 11.49 9.50 17.60
CA TYR A 117 12.23 10.59 18.23
C TYR A 117 11.32 11.57 18.97
N ILE A 118 10.24 12.06 18.33
CA ILE A 118 9.27 12.94 18.99
C ILE A 118 8.64 12.26 20.22
N ASN A 119 8.31 10.98 20.10
CA ASN A 119 7.68 10.22 21.18
C ASN A 119 8.64 10.01 22.36
N ILE A 120 9.90 9.67 22.11
CA ILE A 120 10.95 9.55 23.14
C ILE A 120 11.20 10.90 23.82
N MET A 121 11.30 11.99 23.05
CA MET A 121 11.47 13.34 23.62
C MET A 121 10.27 13.76 24.49
N LYS A 122 9.05 13.35 24.12
CA LYS A 122 7.85 13.53 24.96
C LYS A 122 7.94 12.75 26.27
N ILE A 123 8.45 11.51 26.26
CA ILE A 123 8.69 10.75 27.50
C ILE A 123 9.70 11.50 28.36
N TYR A 124 10.87 11.83 27.80
CA TYR A 124 11.97 12.46 28.54
C TYR A 124 11.53 13.76 29.23
N ARG A 125 10.76 14.61 28.53
CA ARG A 125 10.21 15.85 29.11
C ARG A 125 9.17 15.60 30.21
N ASN A 126 8.43 14.50 30.15
CA ASN A 126 7.39 14.17 31.11
C ASN A 126 7.91 13.40 32.34
N ILE A 127 9.17 12.96 32.38
CA ILE A 127 9.78 12.32 33.57
C ILE A 127 9.75 13.24 34.81
N HIS A 128 9.74 14.56 34.62
CA HIS A 128 9.71 15.54 35.71
C HIS A 128 8.32 16.14 36.02
N GLN A 129 7.26 15.69 35.35
CA GLN A 129 5.90 16.21 35.54
C GLN A 129 5.03 15.22 36.35
N PRO A 130 4.26 15.67 37.36
CA PRO A 130 3.39 14.79 38.15
C PRO A 130 2.19 14.23 37.38
N HIS A 131 1.96 14.71 36.14
CA HIS A 131 0.85 14.29 35.28
C HIS A 131 1.39 13.56 34.04
N TRP A 132 1.08 12.27 33.97
CA TRP A 132 1.61 11.34 32.99
C TRP A 132 0.83 11.48 31.67
N ILE A 133 1.46 12.01 30.62
CA ILE A 133 0.82 12.30 29.33
C ILE A 133 1.05 11.12 28.37
N LEU A 134 0.02 10.28 28.18
CA LEU A 134 -0.02 9.22 27.16
C LEU A 134 0.20 9.80 25.74
N VAL A 135 0.72 8.99 24.80
CA VAL A 135 0.76 9.35 23.37
C VAL A 135 -0.65 9.66 22.85
N TYR A 136 -1.62 8.85 23.28
CA TYR A 136 -3.04 9.03 23.02
C TYR A 136 -3.84 8.88 24.32
N HIS A 137 -4.46 9.96 24.79
CA HIS A 137 -5.45 9.98 25.88
C HIS A 137 -6.72 9.23 25.47
N PHE A 138 -6.99 8.09 26.11
CA PHE A 138 -8.19 7.28 25.87
C PHE A 138 -8.68 6.70 27.21
N ALA A 139 -10.00 6.65 27.39
CA ALA A 139 -10.61 6.02 28.56
C ALA A 139 -10.61 4.49 28.39
N TYR A 140 -9.49 3.86 28.75
CA TYR A 140 -9.45 2.40 28.84
C TYR A 140 -10.24 1.92 30.08
N PHE A 141 -10.86 0.74 29.99
CA PHE A 141 -11.64 0.11 31.08
C PHE A 141 -10.81 -0.26 32.33
N TYR A 142 -9.50 -0.02 32.32
CA TYR A 142 -8.57 -0.29 33.41
C TYR A 142 -7.89 0.99 33.89
N ASN A 143 -7.37 0.99 35.11
CA ASN A 143 -6.78 2.18 35.72
C ASN A 143 -5.37 2.45 35.14
N ILE A 144 -5.30 3.25 34.07
CA ILE A 144 -4.08 3.57 33.33
C ILE A 144 -3.12 4.44 34.17
N ARG A 145 -3.63 5.15 35.19
CA ARG A 145 -2.83 6.05 36.04
C ARG A 145 -1.95 5.32 37.06
N LYS A 146 -2.10 4.01 37.24
CA LYS A 146 -1.21 3.20 38.08
C LYS A 146 -0.11 2.55 37.24
N SER A 147 1.15 2.73 37.63
CA SER A 147 2.25 1.89 37.14
C SER A 147 1.94 0.42 37.51
N PRO A 148 2.13 -0.56 36.60
CA PRO A 148 2.82 -0.50 35.29
C PRO A 148 1.91 -0.29 34.06
N ASN A 149 0.60 -0.12 34.24
CA ASN A 149 -0.39 -0.11 33.14
C ASN A 149 -0.14 1.00 32.11
N TYR A 150 0.36 2.16 32.54
CA TYR A 150 0.72 3.27 31.66
C TYR A 150 1.80 2.86 30.65
N GLU A 151 2.89 2.26 31.12
CA GLU A 151 4.04 1.86 30.28
C GLU A 151 3.63 0.80 29.27
N ILE A 152 2.82 -0.17 29.71
CA ILE A 152 2.26 -1.22 28.85
C ILE A 152 1.40 -0.60 27.74
N THR A 153 0.50 0.33 28.10
CA THR A 153 -0.38 1.00 27.12
C THR A 153 0.42 1.82 26.11
N TYR A 154 1.45 2.53 26.59
CA TYR A 154 2.34 3.32 25.75
C TYR A 154 3.06 2.46 24.72
N VAL A 155 3.65 1.33 25.15
CA VAL A 155 4.33 0.39 24.27
C VAL A 155 3.36 -0.22 23.25
N ILE A 156 2.14 -0.57 23.67
CA ILE A 156 1.10 -1.09 22.76
C ILE A 156 0.72 -0.06 21.69
N GLN A 157 0.52 1.21 22.06
CA GLN A 157 0.21 2.28 21.11
C GLN A 157 1.37 2.52 20.13
N LEU A 158 2.62 2.49 20.61
CA LEU A 158 3.82 2.63 19.79
C LEU A 158 3.94 1.49 18.77
N LEU A 159 3.77 0.24 19.23
CA LEU A 159 3.74 -0.93 18.37
C LEU A 159 2.59 -0.85 17.35
N GLY A 160 1.41 -0.40 17.78
CA GLY A 160 0.26 -0.18 16.91
C GLY A 160 0.54 0.82 15.78
N GLY A 161 1.25 1.91 16.09
CA GLY A 161 1.74 2.87 15.08
C GLY A 161 2.73 2.23 14.09
N ILE A 162 3.69 1.46 14.60
CA ILE A 162 4.65 0.71 13.77
C ILE A 162 3.92 -0.28 12.85
N TYR A 163 2.98 -1.06 13.37
CA TYR A 163 2.18 -2.01 12.58
C TYR A 163 1.37 -1.31 11.48
N THR A 164 0.76 -0.17 11.80
CA THR A 164 0.03 0.66 10.83
C THR A 164 0.93 1.10 9.68
N ALA A 165 2.17 1.50 9.98
CA ALA A 165 3.16 1.85 8.96
C ALA A 165 3.53 0.64 8.10
N PHE A 166 3.82 -0.51 8.70
CA PHE A 166 4.11 -1.75 7.97
C PHE A 166 2.98 -2.15 7.03
N ILE A 167 1.73 -2.06 7.47
CA ILE A 167 0.56 -2.36 6.65
C ILE A 167 0.51 -1.46 5.42
N ASN A 168 0.61 -0.14 5.63
CA ASN A 168 0.60 0.83 4.54
C ASN A 168 1.72 0.53 3.53
N SER A 169 2.96 0.38 4.02
CA SER A 169 4.13 0.10 3.17
C SER A 169 4.01 -1.22 2.42
N THR A 170 3.47 -2.27 3.04
CA THR A 170 3.31 -3.59 2.41
C THR A 170 2.29 -3.53 1.28
N VAL A 171 1.13 -2.94 1.51
CA VAL A 171 0.09 -2.81 0.48
C VAL A 171 0.58 -1.93 -0.68
N ASP A 172 1.24 -0.80 -0.38
CA ASP A 172 1.75 0.11 -1.42
C ASP A 172 2.85 -0.55 -2.26
N SER A 173 3.73 -1.33 -1.61
CA SER A 173 4.79 -2.08 -2.30
C SER A 173 4.20 -3.16 -3.20
N PHE A 174 3.19 -3.89 -2.73
CA PHE A 174 2.47 -4.89 -3.52
C PHE A 174 1.80 -4.27 -4.76
N ILE A 175 1.07 -3.17 -4.60
CA ILE A 175 0.45 -2.45 -5.73
C ILE A 175 1.52 -1.92 -6.70
N SER A 176 2.64 -1.40 -6.18
CA SER A 176 3.74 -0.90 -6.99
C SER A 176 4.36 -1.98 -7.87
N ILE A 177 4.55 -3.20 -7.36
CA ILE A 177 5.05 -4.35 -8.14
C ILE A 177 4.10 -4.66 -9.31
N LEU A 178 2.78 -4.70 -9.05
CA LEU A 178 1.79 -4.95 -10.11
C LEU A 178 1.82 -3.85 -11.18
N LEU A 179 1.94 -2.58 -10.78
CA LEU A 179 2.04 -1.46 -11.71
C LEU A 179 3.32 -1.51 -12.54
N LEU A 180 4.46 -1.79 -11.91
CA LEU A 180 5.74 -1.94 -12.60
C LEU A 180 5.70 -3.07 -13.62
N HIS A 181 5.06 -4.20 -13.29
CA HIS A 181 4.87 -5.30 -14.25
C HIS A 181 4.07 -4.88 -15.48
N ILE A 182 2.96 -4.16 -15.27
CA ILE A 182 2.14 -3.65 -16.39
C ILE A 182 2.97 -2.68 -17.25
N CYS A 183 3.71 -1.77 -16.63
CA CYS A 183 4.61 -0.86 -17.34
C CYS A 183 5.63 -1.64 -18.18
N ALA A 184 6.20 -2.73 -17.64
CA ALA A 184 7.12 -3.59 -18.39
C ALA A 184 6.47 -4.24 -19.60
N GLN A 185 5.30 -4.83 -19.42
CA GLN A 185 4.56 -5.43 -20.52
C GLN A 185 4.20 -4.42 -21.61
N LEU A 186 3.87 -3.16 -21.24
CA LEU A 186 3.60 -2.09 -22.19
C LEU A 186 4.84 -1.64 -22.97
N ILE A 187 6.02 -1.58 -22.32
CA ILE A 187 7.27 -1.26 -23.04
C ILE A 187 7.63 -2.38 -24.02
N ASN A 188 7.53 -3.65 -23.62
CA ASN A 188 7.77 -4.78 -24.52
C ASN A 188 6.82 -4.73 -25.72
N LEU A 189 5.54 -4.43 -25.47
CA LEU A 189 4.55 -4.29 -26.53
C LEU A 189 4.89 -3.15 -27.51
N ARG A 190 5.39 -2.02 -27.00
CA ARG A 190 5.86 -0.90 -27.82
C ARG A 190 7.07 -1.30 -28.67
N SER A 191 8.04 -2.04 -28.10
CA SER A 191 9.20 -2.52 -28.85
C SER A 191 8.76 -3.47 -29.97
N ALA A 192 7.87 -4.42 -29.67
CA ALA A 192 7.31 -5.35 -30.64
C ALA A 192 6.57 -4.64 -31.78
N LEU A 193 5.84 -3.55 -31.48
CA LEU A 193 5.18 -2.72 -32.49
C LEU A 193 6.18 -1.99 -33.37
N ASN A 194 7.24 -1.39 -32.79
CA ASN A 194 8.28 -0.71 -33.55
C ASN A 194 9.00 -1.68 -34.51
N ASN A 195 9.37 -2.86 -34.02
CA ASN A 195 10.01 -3.90 -34.84
C ASN A 195 9.08 -4.36 -35.98
N LEU A 196 7.79 -4.53 -35.70
CA LEU A 196 6.79 -4.88 -36.71
C LEU A 196 6.65 -3.82 -37.81
N VAL A 197 6.69 -2.53 -37.44
CA VAL A 197 6.63 -1.41 -38.40
C VAL A 197 7.91 -1.34 -39.25
N ASP A 198 9.08 -1.55 -38.66
CA ASP A 198 10.36 -1.57 -39.37
C ASP A 198 10.46 -2.74 -40.36
N GLU A 199 10.01 -3.93 -39.98
CA GLU A 199 9.89 -5.09 -40.88
C GLU A 199 8.97 -4.81 -42.07
N LEU A 200 7.83 -4.16 -41.83
CA LEU A 200 6.92 -3.76 -42.91
C LEU A 200 7.58 -2.74 -43.85
N ALA A 201 8.28 -1.74 -43.29
CA ALA A 201 8.99 -0.72 -44.07
C ALA A 201 10.10 -1.32 -44.95
N LYS A 202 10.79 -2.35 -44.44
CA LYS A 202 11.80 -3.14 -45.16
C LYS A 202 11.18 -4.14 -46.15
N LYS A 203 9.85 -4.20 -46.27
CA LYS A 203 9.10 -5.19 -47.05
C LYS A 203 9.46 -6.66 -46.70
N SER A 204 9.97 -6.91 -45.49
CA SER A 204 10.36 -8.25 -45.06
C SER A 204 9.17 -9.13 -44.66
N ILE A 205 7.99 -8.54 -44.48
CA ILE A 205 6.75 -9.22 -44.13
C ILE A 205 5.60 -8.84 -45.07
N SER A 206 4.65 -9.76 -45.24
CA SER A 206 3.44 -9.51 -46.03
C SER A 206 2.43 -8.65 -45.26
N SER A 207 1.55 -7.96 -45.99
CA SER A 207 0.46 -7.17 -45.39
C SER A 207 -0.49 -8.03 -44.53
N ALA A 208 -0.68 -9.30 -44.90
CA ALA A 208 -1.50 -10.24 -44.13
C ALA A 208 -0.84 -10.61 -42.79
N GLU A 209 0.47 -10.89 -42.79
CA GLU A 209 1.22 -11.21 -41.56
C GLU A 209 1.32 -9.99 -40.64
N PHE A 210 1.50 -8.79 -41.20
CA PHE A 210 1.45 -7.53 -40.45
C PHE A 210 0.11 -7.34 -39.73
N LYS A 211 -1.02 -7.49 -40.43
CA LYS A 211 -2.36 -7.37 -39.83
C LYS A 211 -2.58 -8.39 -38.70
N LYS A 212 -2.11 -9.63 -38.87
CA LYS A 212 -2.21 -10.69 -37.86
C LYS A 212 -1.41 -10.37 -36.59
N ARG A 213 -0.15 -9.95 -36.74
CA ARG A 213 0.72 -9.58 -35.60
C ARG A 213 0.22 -8.31 -34.91
N LEU A 214 -0.25 -7.33 -35.67
CA LEU A 214 -0.85 -6.11 -35.13
C LEU A 214 -2.11 -6.43 -34.30
N ALA A 215 -3.00 -7.30 -34.80
CA ALA A 215 -4.18 -7.73 -34.04
C ALA A 215 -3.78 -8.39 -32.70
N THR A 216 -2.73 -9.22 -32.70
CA THR A 216 -2.19 -9.84 -31.48
C THR A 216 -1.69 -8.79 -30.48
N ILE A 217 -0.98 -7.77 -30.96
CA ILE A 217 -0.50 -6.64 -30.15
C ILE A 217 -1.68 -5.87 -29.55
N THR A 218 -2.72 -5.56 -30.34
CA THR A 218 -3.90 -4.84 -29.87
C THR A 218 -4.67 -5.61 -28.79
N VAL A 219 -4.86 -6.93 -28.98
CA VAL A 219 -5.52 -7.79 -27.97
C VAL A 219 -4.72 -7.80 -26.66
N ARG A 220 -3.38 -7.92 -26.74
CA ARG A 220 -2.52 -7.86 -25.55
C ARG A 220 -2.59 -6.50 -24.85
N HIS A 221 -2.56 -5.39 -25.62
CA HIS A 221 -2.73 -4.04 -25.08
C HIS A 221 -4.04 -3.90 -24.30
N GLU A 222 -5.14 -4.37 -24.87
CA GLU A 222 -6.45 -4.29 -24.24
C GLU A 222 -6.50 -5.11 -22.94
N HIS A 223 -5.92 -6.31 -22.95
CA HIS A 223 -5.79 -7.14 -21.75
C HIS A 223 -5.02 -6.42 -20.63
N LEU A 224 -3.89 -5.78 -20.95
CA LEU A 224 -3.10 -5.01 -19.99
C LEU A 224 -3.87 -3.80 -19.44
N ILE A 225 -4.64 -3.09 -20.27
CA ILE A 225 -5.50 -1.99 -19.79
C ILE A 225 -6.57 -2.50 -18.83
N ARG A 226 -7.22 -3.63 -19.15
CA ARG A 226 -8.21 -4.25 -18.25
C ARG A 226 -7.57 -4.67 -16.93
N TYR A 227 -6.36 -5.21 -16.98
CA TYR A 227 -5.56 -5.58 -15.81
C TYR A 227 -5.22 -4.34 -14.94
N LEU A 228 -4.74 -3.25 -15.56
CA LEU A 228 -4.48 -1.98 -14.88
C LEU A 228 -5.73 -1.42 -14.21
N ARG A 229 -6.89 -1.51 -14.87
CA ARG A 229 -8.17 -1.06 -14.31
C ARG A 229 -8.53 -1.85 -13.05
N LYS A 230 -8.26 -3.16 -13.01
CA LYS A 230 -8.47 -4.00 -11.83
C LYS A 230 -7.53 -3.61 -10.67
N VAL A 231 -6.23 -3.39 -10.95
CA VAL A 231 -5.26 -2.91 -9.95
C VAL A 231 -5.67 -1.54 -9.41
N ARG A 232 -6.02 -0.61 -10.30
CA ARG A 232 -6.49 0.73 -9.92
C ARG A 232 -7.75 0.66 -9.07
N LYS A 233 -8.73 -0.18 -9.43
CA LYS A 233 -9.95 -0.35 -8.64
C LYS A 233 -9.65 -0.84 -7.22
N ALA A 234 -8.78 -1.84 -7.09
CA ALA A 234 -8.32 -2.34 -5.79
C ALA A 234 -7.58 -1.28 -4.94
N SER A 235 -6.93 -0.30 -5.58
CA SER A 235 -6.20 0.79 -4.92
C SER A 235 -7.05 2.06 -4.66
N THR A 236 -8.04 2.36 -5.52
CA THR A 236 -8.70 3.68 -5.61
C THR A 236 -10.12 3.73 -5.05
N GLU A 237 -10.79 2.60 -4.78
CA GLU A 237 -12.17 2.62 -4.24
C GLU A 237 -12.31 3.36 -2.90
N ASN A 238 -11.19 3.62 -2.20
CA ASN A 238 -11.12 4.48 -1.03
C ASN A 238 -11.52 5.95 -1.29
N VAL A 239 -11.27 6.49 -2.49
CA VAL A 239 -11.56 7.90 -2.81
C VAL A 239 -13.02 8.11 -3.26
N SER A 240 -13.61 7.11 -3.93
CA SER A 240 -15.01 7.19 -4.39
C SER A 240 -16.03 7.01 -3.27
N LEU A 241 -15.72 6.19 -2.25
CA LEU A 241 -16.58 6.03 -1.08
C LEU A 241 -16.57 7.30 -0.20
N LEU A 242 -15.41 7.96 -0.07
CA LEU A 242 -15.30 9.25 0.64
C LEU A 242 -15.97 10.42 -0.11
N LYS A 243 -16.01 10.39 -1.45
CA LYS A 243 -16.77 11.38 -2.23
C LYS A 243 -18.28 11.18 -2.14
N LYS A 244 -18.78 9.94 -2.07
CA LYS A 244 -20.21 9.63 -1.90
C LYS A 244 -20.74 9.89 -0.49
N LEU A 245 -19.89 9.85 0.53
CA LEU A 245 -20.26 10.19 1.91
C LEU A 245 -20.25 11.71 2.19
N LYS A 246 -19.77 12.52 1.23
CA LYS A 246 -19.77 13.99 1.28
C LYS A 246 -20.83 14.63 0.37
N SER A 247 -21.63 13.84 -0.35
CA SER A 247 -22.77 14.26 -1.17
C SER A 247 -24.06 13.82 -0.51
#